data_AF-A0A5R9FM35-F1
#
_entry.id   AF-A0A5R9FM35-F1
#
_cell.length_a   1.000
_cell.length_b   1.000
_cell.length_c   1.000
_cell.angle_alpha   90.00
_cell.angle_beta   90.00
_cell.angle_gamma   90.00
#
_symmetry.space_group_name_H-M   'P 1'
#
loop_
_entity.id
_entity.type
_entity.pdbx_description
1 polymer ?
#
loop_
_entity_poly.entity_id
_entity_poly.type
_entity_poly.pdbx_seq_one_letter_code
_entity_poly.pdbx_strand_id
1 'polypeptide(L)'
;MTVIDTPPPRLPVRQTPAEPGVSPTTGPGVSPMLHRLAAERATGVLLREHGTLYLSDGQVTHAESPETPGLDVLLATGGALDAESWREAIARAGARRQVGRFLVDSGRVAEGALELCHVAALFDAAYFVLGPSGAPARFRYGAAHWLGAVRPVPVAALERESLRRRELLHRIWPAPATDTAPLIRADRAAEPPVPSRQEAVLDQVNGVRTAADISLALGRPAFHTLVDLRRLAAAGIVTTAAPQSLRAPQVPGATGPAAADAAPEPPPPHHDPVSALLTQTSADPDIALLRRLRDALEAL
;
A
#
# COMPACT_ATOMS: atom_id res chain seq x y z
N MET A 1 -69.48 -18.12 -15.35
CA MET A 1 -68.85 -16.85 -15.75
C MET A 1 -67.56 -16.73 -14.98
N THR A 2 -66.42 -16.90 -15.65
CA THR A 2 -65.10 -16.88 -15.01
C THR A 2 -64.20 -16.08 -15.93
N VAL A 3 -63.81 -14.88 -15.51
CA VAL A 3 -62.95 -13.96 -16.26
C VAL A 3 -61.50 -14.34 -15.99
N ILE A 4 -60.77 -14.72 -17.03
CA ILE A 4 -59.31 -14.93 -16.99
C ILE A 4 -58.68 -13.68 -17.58
N ASP A 5 -58.10 -12.83 -16.73
CA ASP A 5 -57.31 -11.68 -17.18
C ASP A 5 -55.94 -12.15 -17.66
N THR A 6 -55.68 -11.98 -18.96
CA THR A 6 -54.39 -12.26 -19.59
C THR A 6 -53.62 -10.93 -19.75
N PRO A 7 -52.38 -10.77 -19.25
CA PRO A 7 -51.64 -9.53 -19.41
C PRO A 7 -51.13 -9.37 -20.86
N PRO A 8 -51.03 -8.14 -21.39
CA PRO A 8 -50.66 -7.90 -22.78
C PRO A 8 -49.17 -8.14 -23.05
N PRO A 9 -48.79 -8.50 -24.30
CA PRO A 9 -47.41 -8.78 -24.67
C PRO A 9 -46.55 -7.51 -24.67
N ARG A 10 -45.31 -7.63 -24.18
CA ARG A 10 -44.34 -6.52 -24.17
C ARG A 10 -43.77 -6.30 -25.58
N LEU A 11 -43.91 -5.07 -26.08
CA LEU A 11 -43.32 -4.64 -27.35
C LEU A 11 -41.78 -4.54 -27.24
N PRO A 12 -41.03 -4.83 -28.32
CA PRO A 12 -39.58 -4.73 -28.31
C PRO A 12 -39.12 -3.27 -28.23
N VAL A 13 -38.26 -2.97 -27.25
CA VAL A 13 -37.63 -1.66 -27.08
C VAL A 13 -36.63 -1.43 -28.21
N ARG A 14 -36.82 -0.34 -28.94
CA ARG A 14 -35.94 0.12 -30.02
C ARG A 14 -34.57 0.47 -29.43
N GLN A 15 -33.53 -0.27 -29.78
CA GLN A 15 -32.15 0.11 -29.45
C GLN A 15 -31.70 1.23 -30.39
N THR A 16 -31.39 2.39 -29.82
CA THR A 16 -30.76 3.51 -30.53
C THR A 16 -29.31 3.12 -30.90
N PRO A 17 -28.83 3.37 -32.13
CA PRO A 17 -27.46 3.02 -32.49
C PRO A 17 -26.46 3.86 -31.70
N ALA A 18 -25.44 3.20 -31.15
CA ALA A 18 -24.32 3.83 -30.47
C ALA A 18 -23.51 4.71 -31.44
N GLU A 19 -23.15 5.92 -31.00
CA GLU A 19 -22.19 6.76 -31.71
C GLU A 19 -20.78 6.13 -31.73
N PRO A 20 -20.07 6.14 -32.87
CA PRO A 20 -18.72 5.60 -32.96
C PRO A 20 -17.72 6.64 -32.46
N GLY A 21 -17.29 6.54 -31.20
CA GLY A 21 -16.30 7.49 -30.69
C GLY A 21 -15.94 7.42 -29.21
N VAL A 22 -16.10 6.27 -28.55
CA VAL A 22 -15.52 6.08 -27.20
C VAL A 22 -14.99 4.66 -27.15
N SER A 23 -13.67 4.50 -27.18
CA SER A 23 -13.03 3.23 -26.81
C SER A 23 -13.59 2.77 -25.47
N PRO A 24 -13.92 1.49 -25.27
CA PRO A 24 -14.43 1.03 -23.99
C PRO A 24 -13.37 1.33 -22.94
N THR A 25 -13.63 2.33 -22.10
CA THR A 25 -12.89 2.55 -20.87
C THR A 25 -12.95 1.22 -20.15
N THR A 26 -11.82 0.51 -20.14
CA THR A 26 -11.65 -0.70 -19.35
C THR A 26 -12.13 -0.31 -17.96
N GLY A 27 -13.13 -1.02 -17.43
CA GLY A 27 -13.57 -0.79 -16.06
C GLY A 27 -12.36 -0.86 -15.11
N PRO A 28 -12.49 -0.51 -13.83
CA PRO A 28 -11.39 -0.55 -12.85
C PRO A 28 -11.04 -2.01 -12.49
N GLY A 29 -10.72 -2.81 -13.51
CA GLY A 29 -10.39 -4.21 -13.48
C GLY A 29 -8.92 -4.37 -13.13
N VAL A 30 -8.68 -5.39 -12.32
CA VAL A 30 -7.35 -5.72 -11.86
C VAL A 30 -6.46 -6.16 -13.02
N SER A 31 -5.15 -5.91 -12.91
CA SER A 31 -4.16 -6.00 -13.98
C SER A 31 -4.35 -7.22 -14.89
N PRO A 32 -4.62 -7.04 -16.20
CA PRO A 32 -4.76 -8.17 -17.15
C PRO A 32 -3.49 -9.01 -17.23
N MET A 33 -2.33 -8.42 -16.92
CA MET A 33 -1.07 -9.11 -16.80
C MET A 33 -1.07 -10.15 -15.67
N LEU A 34 -1.66 -9.83 -14.51
CA LEU A 34 -1.66 -10.74 -13.36
C LEU A 34 -2.49 -12.00 -13.63
N HIS A 35 -3.65 -11.85 -14.29
CA HIS A 35 -4.45 -12.98 -14.76
C HIS A 35 -3.69 -13.87 -15.75
N ARG A 36 -2.99 -13.24 -16.70
CA ARG A 36 -2.17 -13.98 -17.67
C ARG A 36 -1.08 -14.79 -16.96
N LEU A 37 -0.36 -14.18 -16.02
CA LEU A 37 0.67 -14.86 -15.22
C LEU A 37 0.09 -16.03 -14.41
N ALA A 38 -1.12 -15.88 -13.87
CA ALA A 38 -1.82 -16.96 -13.19
C ALA A 38 -2.15 -18.13 -14.12
N ALA A 39 -2.69 -17.84 -15.30
CA ALA A 39 -3.05 -18.84 -16.31
C ALA A 39 -1.81 -19.59 -16.85
N GLU A 40 -0.69 -18.88 -17.02
CA GLU A 40 0.59 -19.45 -17.42
C GLU A 40 1.32 -20.20 -16.28
N ARG A 41 0.74 -20.26 -15.07
CA ARG A 41 1.39 -20.82 -13.87
C ARG A 41 2.77 -20.20 -13.60
N ALA A 42 2.92 -18.92 -13.90
CA ALA A 42 4.19 -18.24 -13.77
C ALA A 42 4.69 -18.23 -12.32
N THR A 43 6.00 -18.38 -12.18
CA THR A 43 6.72 -18.23 -10.90
C THR A 43 7.69 -17.07 -11.04
N GLY A 44 7.63 -16.10 -10.13
CA GLY A 44 8.38 -14.86 -10.25
C GLY A 44 7.81 -13.73 -9.39
N VAL A 45 8.27 -12.51 -9.63
CA VAL A 45 7.79 -11.30 -8.94
C VAL A 45 7.21 -10.30 -9.94
N LEU A 46 6.00 -9.83 -9.64
CA LEU A 46 5.35 -8.72 -10.33
C LEU A 46 5.60 -7.43 -9.55
N LEU A 47 6.28 -6.47 -10.17
CA LEU A 47 6.51 -5.13 -9.63
C LEU A 47 5.48 -4.15 -10.19
N ARG A 48 4.91 -3.34 -9.30
CA ARG A 48 4.05 -2.21 -9.61
C ARG A 48 4.51 -0.97 -8.83
N GLU A 49 3.87 0.16 -9.10
CA GLU A 49 4.16 1.45 -8.47
C GLU A 49 4.09 1.39 -6.93
N HIS A 50 3.05 0.75 -6.40
CA HIS A 50 2.76 0.65 -4.96
C HIS A 50 3.18 -0.69 -4.34
N GLY A 51 4.20 -1.34 -4.90
CA GLY A 51 4.80 -2.54 -4.33
C GLY A 51 4.81 -3.76 -5.24
N THR A 52 4.85 -4.96 -4.64
CA THR A 52 5.18 -6.19 -5.34
C THR A 52 4.28 -7.37 -4.97
N LEU A 53 4.07 -8.29 -5.92
CA LEU A 53 3.44 -9.59 -5.70
C LEU A 53 4.41 -10.70 -6.09
N TYR A 54 4.58 -11.68 -5.22
CA TYR A 54 5.36 -12.88 -5.49
C TYR A 54 4.44 -14.02 -5.88
N LEU A 55 4.72 -14.63 -7.03
CA LEU A 55 3.95 -15.72 -7.59
C LEU A 55 4.76 -17.01 -7.59
N SER A 56 4.09 -18.13 -7.30
CA SER A 56 4.59 -19.48 -7.49
C SER A 56 3.46 -20.34 -8.05
N ASP A 57 3.73 -21.01 -9.18
CA ASP A 57 2.73 -21.84 -9.88
C ASP A 57 1.41 -21.08 -10.16
N GLY A 58 1.51 -19.79 -10.51
CA GLY A 58 0.35 -18.92 -10.77
C GLY A 58 -0.45 -18.50 -9.53
N GLN A 59 -0.01 -18.87 -8.32
CA GLN A 59 -0.60 -18.47 -7.04
C GLN A 59 0.23 -17.36 -6.40
N VAL A 60 -0.42 -16.43 -5.70
CA VAL A 60 0.29 -15.38 -4.94
C VAL A 60 0.75 -15.96 -3.61
N THR A 61 2.05 -15.96 -3.36
CA THR A 61 2.67 -16.50 -2.15
C THR A 61 3.07 -15.41 -1.16
N HIS A 62 3.31 -14.20 -1.64
CA HIS A 62 3.61 -13.04 -0.79
C HIS A 62 3.27 -11.73 -1.51
N ALA A 63 3.08 -10.66 -0.76
CA ALA A 63 2.87 -9.32 -1.26
C ALA A 63 3.52 -8.31 -0.31
N GLU A 64 4.13 -7.26 -0.86
CA GLU A 64 4.76 -6.19 -0.11
C GLU A 64 4.30 -4.84 -0.66
N SER A 65 4.02 -3.89 0.22
CA SER A 65 3.66 -2.52 -0.13
C SER A 65 4.20 -1.59 0.95
N PRO A 66 4.85 -0.48 0.58
CA PRO A 66 5.36 0.50 1.55
C PRO A 66 4.24 1.17 2.35
N GLU A 67 2.99 1.08 1.89
CA GLU A 67 1.81 1.65 2.54
C GLU A 67 1.25 0.77 3.68
N THR A 68 1.82 -0.41 3.91
CA THR A 68 1.31 -1.41 4.87
C THR A 68 2.39 -1.97 5.79
N PRO A 69 2.10 -2.24 7.07
CA PRO A 69 3.01 -2.97 7.94
C PRO A 69 3.32 -4.37 7.39
N GLY A 70 4.59 -4.75 7.45
CA GLY A 70 5.05 -6.09 7.08
C GLY A 70 4.61 -7.16 8.09
N LEU A 71 4.83 -8.42 7.71
CA LEU A 71 4.52 -9.58 8.54
C LEU A 71 5.26 -9.56 9.88
N ASP A 72 6.48 -9.06 9.90
CA ASP A 72 7.32 -8.84 11.08
C ASP A 72 6.62 -7.93 12.11
N VAL A 73 6.11 -6.80 11.65
CA VAL A 73 5.41 -5.83 12.50
C VAL A 73 4.12 -6.42 13.04
N LEU A 74 3.36 -7.16 12.22
CA LEU A 74 2.11 -7.78 12.67
C LEU A 74 2.36 -8.89 13.72
N LEU A 75 3.38 -9.72 13.51
CA LEU A 75 3.75 -10.76 14.48
C LEU A 75 4.27 -10.17 15.79
N ALA A 76 5.06 -9.10 15.73
CA ALA A 76 5.57 -8.40 16.91
C ALA A 76 4.46 -7.70 17.69
N THR A 77 3.58 -6.97 17.01
CA THR A 77 2.45 -6.25 17.64
C THR A 77 1.47 -7.22 18.28
N GLY A 78 1.28 -8.41 17.70
CA GLY A 78 0.48 -9.49 18.28
C GLY A 78 1.17 -10.27 19.40
N GLY A 79 2.43 -9.96 19.73
CA GLY A 79 3.23 -10.68 20.73
C GLY A 79 3.64 -12.09 20.31
N ALA A 80 3.49 -12.45 19.04
CA ALA A 80 3.79 -13.78 18.52
C ALA A 80 5.28 -13.98 18.22
N LEU A 81 6.02 -12.90 17.96
CA LEU A 81 7.46 -12.98 17.65
C LEU A 81 8.18 -11.66 17.94
N ASP A 82 9.30 -11.71 18.64
CA ASP A 82 10.16 -10.53 18.81
C ASP A 82 11.05 -10.25 17.58
N ALA A 83 11.58 -9.03 17.49
CA ALA A 83 12.37 -8.58 16.35
C ALA A 83 13.73 -9.30 16.20
N GLU A 84 14.34 -9.75 17.29
CA GLU A 84 15.61 -10.49 17.24
C GLU A 84 15.38 -11.89 16.67
N SER A 85 14.34 -12.57 17.17
CA SER A 85 13.91 -13.88 16.67
C SER A 85 13.56 -13.86 15.20
N TRP A 86 12.94 -12.78 14.71
CA TRP A 86 12.69 -12.58 13.28
C TRP A 86 13.98 -12.42 12.47
N ARG A 87 14.91 -11.55 12.91
CA ARG A 87 16.20 -11.35 12.24
C ARG A 87 17.02 -12.63 12.19
N GLU A 88 17.03 -13.39 13.27
CA GLU A 88 17.73 -14.67 13.34
C GLU A 88 17.13 -15.70 12.37
N ALA A 89 15.81 -15.76 12.26
CA ALA A 89 15.13 -16.65 11.33
C ALA A 89 15.48 -16.32 9.87
N ILE A 90 15.52 -15.02 9.51
CA ILE A 90 15.97 -14.56 8.20
C ILE A 90 17.43 -14.99 7.94
N ALA A 91 18.33 -14.75 8.89
CA ALA A 91 19.74 -15.10 8.76
C ALA A 91 19.94 -16.61 8.56
N ARG A 92 19.17 -17.45 9.26
CA ARG A 92 19.31 -18.92 9.23
C ARG A 92 18.63 -19.60 8.05
N ALA A 93 17.50 -19.07 7.59
CA ALA A 93 16.63 -19.75 6.62
C ALA A 93 16.29 -18.93 5.37
N GLY A 94 16.66 -17.65 5.30
CA GLY A 94 16.37 -16.76 4.18
C GLY A 94 16.96 -17.24 2.85
N ALA A 95 18.23 -17.64 2.85
CA ALA A 95 18.91 -18.16 1.65
C ALA A 95 18.23 -19.41 1.06
N ARG A 96 17.59 -20.23 1.91
CA ARG A 96 16.85 -21.44 1.51
C ARG A 96 15.39 -21.14 1.16
N ARG A 97 14.94 -19.89 1.33
CA ARG A 97 13.54 -19.45 1.20
C ARG A 97 12.58 -20.23 2.10
N GLN A 98 12.97 -20.43 3.36
CA GLN A 98 12.27 -21.28 4.32
C GLN A 98 12.02 -20.59 5.66
N VAL A 99 12.01 -19.26 5.70
CA VAL A 99 11.88 -18.54 6.99
C VAL A 99 10.55 -18.85 7.68
N GLY A 100 9.43 -18.86 6.96
CA GLY A 100 8.13 -19.21 7.54
C GLY A 100 8.13 -20.63 8.12
N ARG A 101 8.67 -21.60 7.37
CA ARG A 101 8.79 -22.99 7.82
C ARG A 101 9.70 -23.11 9.05
N PHE A 102 10.84 -22.42 9.05
CA PHE A 102 11.77 -22.41 10.17
C PHE A 102 11.14 -21.84 11.44
N LEU A 103 10.37 -20.76 11.34
CA LEU A 103 9.68 -20.17 12.50
C LEU A 103 8.69 -21.14 13.15
N VAL A 104 7.99 -21.95 12.34
CA VAL A 104 7.08 -22.99 12.83
C VAL A 104 7.84 -24.19 13.38
N ASP A 105 8.79 -24.74 12.63
CA ASP A 105 9.54 -25.94 13.03
C ASP A 105 10.40 -25.70 14.29
N SER A 106 10.87 -24.47 14.50
CA SER A 106 11.61 -24.08 15.71
C SER A 106 10.71 -23.71 16.89
N GLY A 107 9.39 -23.76 16.74
CA GLY A 107 8.42 -23.44 17.78
C GLY A 107 8.34 -21.96 18.16
N ARG A 108 8.94 -21.06 17.37
CA ARG A 108 8.92 -19.61 17.63
C ARG A 108 7.58 -18.96 17.34
N VAL A 109 6.86 -19.49 16.35
CA VAL A 109 5.52 -19.02 15.98
C VAL A 109 4.63 -20.24 15.73
N ALA A 110 3.42 -20.23 16.28
CA ALA A 110 2.42 -21.25 15.95
C ALA A 110 2.01 -21.15 14.47
N GLU A 111 1.85 -22.29 13.79
CA GLU A 111 1.49 -22.34 12.36
C GLU A 111 0.27 -21.50 12.02
N GLY A 112 -0.83 -21.65 12.77
CA GLY A 112 -2.05 -20.86 12.56
C GLY A 112 -1.86 -19.36 12.78
N ALA A 113 -1.00 -18.95 13.72
CA ALA A 113 -0.70 -17.53 13.94
C ALA A 113 0.09 -16.94 12.75
N LEU A 114 1.07 -17.69 12.23
CA LEU A 114 1.82 -17.31 11.04
C LEU A 114 0.90 -17.21 9.81
N GLU A 115 0.03 -18.18 9.58
CA GLU A 115 -0.92 -18.16 8.45
C GLU A 115 -1.88 -16.97 8.52
N LEU A 116 -2.46 -16.70 9.69
CA LEU A 116 -3.38 -15.59 9.89
C LEU A 116 -2.70 -14.24 9.62
N CYS A 117 -1.51 -14.03 10.18
CA CYS A 117 -0.75 -12.79 9.97
C CYS A 117 -0.27 -12.67 8.51
N HIS A 118 0.17 -13.77 7.89
CA HIS A 118 0.60 -13.80 6.50
C HIS A 118 -0.54 -13.45 5.54
N VAL A 119 -1.70 -14.07 5.69
CA VAL A 119 -2.87 -13.79 4.85
C VAL A 119 -3.37 -12.36 5.07
N ALA A 120 -3.37 -11.87 6.32
CA ALA A 120 -3.73 -10.49 6.63
C ALA A 120 -2.79 -9.50 5.93
N ALA A 121 -1.46 -9.66 6.08
CA ALA A 121 -0.46 -8.83 5.42
C ALA A 121 -0.58 -8.90 3.89
N LEU A 122 -0.77 -10.11 3.34
CA LEU A 122 -0.86 -10.33 1.90
C LEU A 122 -2.04 -9.59 1.29
N PHE A 123 -3.24 -9.72 1.85
CA PHE A 123 -4.42 -9.00 1.34
C PHE A 123 -4.32 -7.48 1.56
N ASP A 124 -3.67 -7.06 2.63
CA ASP A 124 -3.46 -5.64 2.92
C ASP A 124 -2.50 -5.00 1.91
N ALA A 125 -1.31 -5.57 1.73
CA ALA A 125 -0.36 -5.10 0.72
C ALA A 125 -0.94 -5.19 -0.70
N ALA A 126 -1.61 -6.30 -1.03
CA ALA A 126 -2.21 -6.47 -2.35
C ALA A 126 -3.28 -5.43 -2.67
N TYR A 127 -4.00 -4.90 -1.68
CA TYR A 127 -4.98 -3.83 -1.91
C TYR A 127 -4.31 -2.59 -2.54
N PHE A 128 -3.13 -2.19 -2.04
CA PHE A 128 -2.34 -1.08 -2.56
C PHE A 128 -1.62 -1.46 -3.86
N VAL A 129 -0.98 -2.62 -3.90
CA VAL A 129 -0.28 -3.10 -5.10
C VAL A 129 -1.22 -3.19 -6.29
N LEU A 130 -2.47 -3.63 -6.11
CA LEU A 130 -3.49 -3.74 -7.16
C LEU A 130 -4.23 -2.41 -7.41
N GLY A 131 -3.87 -1.35 -6.69
CA GLY A 131 -4.30 0.04 -6.85
C GLY A 131 -4.28 0.56 -8.30
N PRO A 132 -5.05 1.62 -8.61
CA PRO A 132 -4.79 2.43 -9.80
C PRO A 132 -3.31 2.83 -9.83
N SER A 133 -2.69 2.79 -11.01
CA SER A 133 -1.28 3.13 -11.18
C SER A 133 -1.10 3.74 -12.56
N GLY A 134 -0.24 4.76 -12.64
CA GLY A 134 0.19 5.36 -13.91
C GLY A 134 1.40 4.66 -14.51
N ALA A 135 2.12 3.86 -13.73
CA ALA A 135 3.34 3.19 -14.16
C ALA A 135 3.08 1.79 -14.75
N PRO A 136 3.89 1.36 -15.74
CA PRO A 136 3.79 0.01 -16.28
C PRO A 136 4.23 -1.03 -15.25
N ALA A 137 3.50 -2.15 -15.18
CA ALA A 137 3.91 -3.31 -14.39
C ALA A 137 5.06 -4.07 -15.06
N ARG A 138 5.94 -4.68 -14.26
CA ARG A 138 7.08 -5.48 -14.74
C ARG A 138 7.11 -6.82 -14.05
N PHE A 139 7.42 -7.89 -14.77
CA PHE A 139 7.53 -9.22 -14.18
C PHE A 139 8.92 -9.80 -14.37
N ARG A 140 9.45 -10.41 -13.31
CA ARG A 140 10.74 -11.12 -13.32
C ARG A 140 10.50 -12.59 -12.96
N TYR A 141 10.74 -13.48 -13.90
CA TYR A 141 10.62 -14.92 -13.71
C TYR A 141 11.66 -15.47 -12.72
N GLY A 142 11.31 -16.57 -12.04
CA GLY A 142 12.22 -17.35 -11.20
C GLY A 142 12.53 -16.76 -9.82
N ALA A 143 12.13 -15.52 -9.55
CA ALA A 143 12.23 -14.93 -8.22
C ALA A 143 11.15 -15.47 -7.28
N ALA A 144 11.50 -15.70 -6.02
CA ALA A 144 10.56 -16.10 -4.96
C ALA A 144 10.93 -15.40 -3.66
N HIS A 145 9.93 -15.10 -2.84
CA HIS A 145 10.14 -14.44 -1.56
C HIS A 145 10.87 -15.37 -0.57
N TRP A 146 11.79 -14.84 0.21
CA TRP A 146 12.59 -15.60 1.18
C TRP A 146 11.78 -16.20 2.32
N LEU A 147 10.55 -15.71 2.55
CA LEU A 147 9.64 -16.29 3.52
C LEU A 147 9.27 -17.74 3.17
N GLY A 148 9.29 -18.08 1.88
CA GLY A 148 8.72 -19.31 1.36
C GLY A 148 7.20 -19.23 1.24
N ALA A 149 6.60 -20.29 0.70
CA ALA A 149 5.15 -20.40 0.62
C ALA A 149 4.59 -20.77 2.01
N VAL A 150 3.89 -19.83 2.65
CA VAL A 150 3.08 -20.07 3.85
C VAL A 150 1.70 -20.55 3.42
N ARG A 151 0.87 -19.63 2.93
CA ARG A 151 -0.45 -19.95 2.38
C ARG A 151 -0.66 -19.30 1.00
N PRO A 152 -0.49 -20.05 -0.10
CA PRO A 152 -0.73 -19.52 -1.45
C PRO A 152 -2.18 -19.07 -1.64
N VAL A 153 -2.37 -17.93 -2.31
CA VAL A 153 -3.68 -17.32 -2.58
C VAL A 153 -3.91 -17.24 -4.10
N PRO A 154 -5.05 -17.74 -4.60
CA PRO A 154 -5.39 -17.58 -6.01
C PRO A 154 -5.53 -16.11 -6.40
N VAL A 155 -5.03 -15.74 -7.58
CA VAL A 155 -5.16 -14.38 -8.13
C VAL A 155 -6.61 -13.91 -8.10
N ALA A 156 -7.54 -14.74 -8.57
CA ALA A 156 -8.96 -14.38 -8.57
C ALA A 156 -9.53 -14.10 -7.16
N ALA A 157 -8.99 -14.72 -6.11
CA ALA A 157 -9.40 -14.42 -4.73
C ALA A 157 -8.87 -13.06 -4.26
N LEU A 158 -7.61 -12.76 -4.60
CA LEU A 158 -6.96 -11.47 -4.32
C LEU A 158 -7.71 -10.29 -4.94
N GLU A 159 -8.13 -10.47 -6.18
CA GLU A 159 -8.85 -9.44 -6.94
C GLU A 159 -10.26 -9.23 -6.43
N ARG A 160 -11.00 -10.31 -6.17
CA ARG A 160 -12.33 -10.21 -5.56
C ARG A 160 -12.28 -9.48 -4.23
N GLU A 161 -11.32 -9.79 -3.38
CA GLU A 161 -11.18 -9.10 -2.09
C GLU A 161 -10.76 -7.63 -2.28
N SER A 162 -9.84 -7.34 -3.20
CA SER A 162 -9.44 -5.95 -3.49
C SER A 162 -10.62 -5.10 -3.98
N LEU A 163 -11.44 -5.63 -4.87
CA LEU A 163 -12.66 -4.97 -5.36
C LEU A 163 -13.70 -4.81 -4.23
N ARG A 164 -13.93 -5.86 -3.42
CA ARG A 164 -14.81 -5.79 -2.25
C ARG A 164 -14.39 -4.71 -1.26
N ARG A 165 -13.08 -4.56 -1.02
CA ARG A 165 -12.50 -3.53 -0.14
C ARG A 165 -12.73 -2.13 -0.68
N ARG A 166 -12.52 -1.90 -1.98
CA ARG A 166 -12.82 -0.61 -2.64
C ARG A 166 -14.29 -0.24 -2.54
N GLU A 167 -15.16 -1.19 -2.85
CA GLU A 167 -16.61 -1.00 -2.75
C GLU A 167 -17.03 -0.68 -1.31
N LEU A 168 -16.43 -1.34 -0.31
CA LEU A 168 -16.70 -1.01 1.09
C LEU A 168 -16.29 0.42 1.43
N LEU A 169 -15.08 0.85 1.07
CA LEU A 169 -14.62 2.21 1.36
C LEU A 169 -15.47 3.27 0.65
N HIS A 170 -15.84 3.02 -0.61
CA HIS A 170 -16.71 3.89 -1.37
C HIS A 170 -18.09 4.05 -0.70
N ARG A 171 -18.69 2.96 -0.22
CA ARG A 171 -19.97 2.99 0.50
C ARG A 171 -19.91 3.70 1.85
N ILE A 172 -18.77 3.61 2.57
CA ILE A 172 -18.62 4.30 3.86
C ILE A 172 -18.55 5.81 3.65
N TRP A 173 -17.69 6.25 2.73
CA TRP A 173 -17.49 7.67 2.44
C TRP A 173 -16.83 7.80 1.06
N PRO A 174 -17.46 8.35 0.01
CA PRO A 174 -16.95 8.29 -1.36
C PRO A 174 -15.88 9.36 -1.70
N ALA A 175 -14.99 9.71 -0.77
CA ALA A 175 -13.90 10.68 -0.99
C ALA A 175 -12.50 10.03 -0.96
N PRO A 176 -11.95 9.58 -2.11
CA PRO A 176 -10.67 8.86 -2.16
C PRO A 176 -9.46 9.63 -1.63
N ALA A 177 -9.53 10.96 -1.61
CA ALA A 177 -8.48 11.79 -1.03
C ALA A 177 -8.22 11.50 0.46
N THR A 178 -9.19 10.98 1.22
CA THR A 178 -9.01 10.58 2.62
C THR A 178 -7.99 9.45 2.80
N ASP A 179 -7.72 8.66 1.76
CA ASP A 179 -6.79 7.53 1.86
C ASP A 179 -5.34 7.97 1.71
N THR A 180 -5.09 9.05 0.97
CA THR A 180 -3.74 9.42 0.52
C THR A 180 -3.31 10.83 0.92
N ALA A 181 -4.25 11.74 1.20
CA ALA A 181 -3.90 13.09 1.63
C ALA A 181 -3.58 13.11 3.13
N PRO A 182 -2.71 14.04 3.58
CA PRO A 182 -2.54 14.33 5.00
C PRO A 182 -3.88 14.68 5.67
N LEU A 183 -4.07 14.22 6.90
CA LEU A 183 -5.34 14.32 7.61
C LEU A 183 -5.25 15.29 8.80
N ILE A 184 -6.27 16.13 8.95
CA ILE A 184 -6.47 17.02 10.10
C ILE A 184 -7.76 16.68 10.82
N ARG A 185 -7.81 16.99 12.12
CA ARG A 185 -9.08 17.01 12.86
C ARG A 185 -9.90 18.19 12.37
N ALA A 186 -11.19 17.95 12.13
CA ALA A 186 -12.11 19.01 11.74
C ALA A 186 -12.38 19.92 12.94
N ASP A 187 -12.40 21.23 12.73
CA ASP A 187 -12.80 22.18 13.76
C ASP A 187 -14.32 22.09 13.96
N ARG A 188 -14.74 21.59 15.12
CA ARG A 188 -16.16 21.42 15.45
C ARG A 188 -16.45 21.85 16.88
N ALA A 189 -17.60 22.52 17.05
CA ALA A 189 -18.09 23.00 18.35
C ALA A 189 -18.50 21.88 19.34
N ALA A 190 -18.76 20.65 18.88
CA ALA A 190 -19.08 19.49 19.70
C ALA A 190 -18.62 18.19 19.04
N GLU A 191 -17.83 17.37 19.74
CA GLU A 191 -17.37 16.07 19.24
C GLU A 191 -18.37 14.96 19.59
N PRO A 192 -18.85 14.16 18.62
CA PRO A 192 -19.63 12.97 18.92
C PRO A 192 -18.75 11.91 19.60
N PRO A 193 -19.33 10.96 20.36
CA PRO A 193 -18.55 9.91 21.00
C PRO A 193 -17.84 9.04 19.96
N VAL A 194 -16.52 8.92 20.10
CA VAL A 194 -15.67 8.10 19.25
C VAL A 194 -15.49 6.73 19.92
N PRO A 195 -15.70 5.60 19.22
CA PRO A 195 -15.37 4.28 19.77
C PRO A 195 -13.88 4.18 20.11
N SER A 196 -13.51 3.53 21.21
CA SER A 196 -12.11 3.45 21.68
C SER A 196 -11.12 2.93 20.64
N ARG A 197 -11.57 2.09 19.70
CA ARG A 197 -10.74 1.58 18.59
C ARG A 197 -10.33 2.68 17.58
N GLN A 198 -11.18 3.70 17.44
CA GLN A 198 -10.98 4.85 16.55
C GLN A 198 -10.25 6.00 17.25
N GLU A 199 -10.28 6.07 18.59
CA GLU A 199 -9.50 7.04 19.37
C GLU A 199 -8.00 6.92 19.06
N ALA A 200 -7.45 5.70 19.11
CA ALA A 200 -6.05 5.47 18.79
C ALA A 200 -5.66 5.90 17.36
N VAL A 201 -6.59 5.82 16.40
CA VAL A 201 -6.37 6.31 15.03
C VAL A 201 -6.44 7.84 15.00
N LEU A 202 -7.44 8.42 15.66
CA LEU A 202 -7.64 9.86 15.76
C LEU A 202 -6.47 10.57 16.45
N ASP A 203 -5.84 9.93 17.43
CA ASP A 203 -4.65 10.42 18.14
C ASP A 203 -3.40 10.52 17.27
N GLN A 204 -3.35 9.78 16.15
CA GLN A 204 -2.27 9.89 15.18
C GLN A 204 -2.52 10.96 14.11
N VAL A 205 -3.72 11.57 14.05
CA VAL A 205 -4.09 12.61 13.07
C VAL A 205 -3.49 13.95 13.48
N ASN A 206 -2.42 14.35 12.79
CA ASN A 206 -1.59 15.51 13.16
C ASN A 206 -1.40 16.55 12.03
N GLY A 207 -2.13 16.41 10.92
CA GLY A 207 -2.03 17.29 9.75
C GLY A 207 -0.92 16.95 8.76
N VAL A 208 -0.02 16.03 9.09
CA VAL A 208 1.08 15.60 8.22
C VAL A 208 0.89 14.16 7.74
N ARG A 209 0.39 13.29 8.61
CA ARG A 209 0.26 11.85 8.32
C ARG A 209 -0.91 11.55 7.40
N THR A 210 -0.65 10.63 6.46
CA THR A 210 -1.65 9.93 5.65
C THR A 210 -2.21 8.72 6.40
N ALA A 211 -3.21 8.04 5.81
CA ALA A 211 -3.74 6.81 6.39
C ALA A 211 -2.69 5.68 6.49
N ALA A 212 -1.79 5.60 5.49
CA ALA A 212 -0.69 4.64 5.49
C ALA A 212 0.30 4.93 6.64
N ASP A 213 0.68 6.19 6.83
CA ASP A 213 1.57 6.59 7.93
C ASP A 213 0.97 6.25 9.30
N ILE A 214 -0.33 6.46 9.48
CA ILE A 214 -1.05 6.12 10.71
C ILE A 214 -1.04 4.59 10.92
N SER A 215 -1.30 3.81 9.86
CA SER A 215 -1.24 2.35 9.91
C SER A 215 0.13 1.83 10.33
N LEU A 216 1.20 2.36 9.74
CA LEU A 216 2.58 2.04 10.08
C LEU A 216 2.92 2.41 11.52
N ALA A 217 2.54 3.62 11.96
CA ALA A 217 2.78 4.08 13.32
C ALA A 217 2.07 3.22 14.38
N LEU A 218 0.89 2.68 14.05
CA LEU A 218 0.12 1.81 14.94
C LEU A 218 0.48 0.32 14.84
N GLY A 219 1.26 -0.10 13.84
CA GLY A 219 1.52 -1.51 13.57
C GLY A 219 0.27 -2.32 13.22
N ARG A 220 -0.75 -1.68 12.62
CA ARG A 220 -2.06 -2.29 12.32
C ARG A 220 -2.29 -2.35 10.82
N PRO A 221 -3.01 -3.36 10.29
CA PRO A 221 -3.32 -3.44 8.85
C PRO A 221 -3.99 -2.16 8.35
N ALA A 222 -3.47 -1.62 7.25
CA ALA A 222 -3.83 -0.35 6.66
C ALA A 222 -5.29 -0.30 6.21
N PHE A 223 -5.84 -1.39 5.66
CA PHE A 223 -7.25 -1.43 5.28
C PHE A 223 -8.20 -1.15 6.46
N HIS A 224 -7.88 -1.65 7.65
CA HIS A 224 -8.69 -1.35 8.83
C HIS A 224 -8.56 0.11 9.25
N THR A 225 -7.36 0.68 9.15
CA THR A 225 -7.13 2.11 9.37
C THR A 225 -7.90 2.96 8.37
N LEU A 226 -7.94 2.59 7.08
CA LEU A 226 -8.75 3.24 6.06
C LEU A 226 -10.24 3.21 6.40
N VAL A 227 -10.76 2.05 6.83
CA VAL A 227 -12.18 1.93 7.26
C VAL A 227 -12.47 2.85 8.45
N ASP A 228 -11.60 2.89 9.46
CA ASP A 228 -11.77 3.74 10.64
C ASP A 228 -11.72 5.23 10.25
N LEU A 229 -10.78 5.65 9.40
CA LEU A 229 -10.64 7.02 8.91
C LEU A 229 -11.81 7.46 8.01
N ARG A 230 -12.30 6.59 7.12
CA ARG A 230 -13.49 6.89 6.31
C ARG A 230 -14.73 7.08 7.17
N ARG A 231 -14.87 6.33 8.27
CA ARG A 231 -15.97 6.52 9.25
C ARG A 231 -15.82 7.83 10.01
N LEU A 232 -14.61 8.17 10.47
CA LEU A 232 -14.33 9.45 11.10
C LEU A 232 -14.59 10.63 10.15
N ALA A 233 -14.25 10.48 8.87
CA ALA A 233 -14.54 11.48 7.84
C ALA A 233 -16.04 11.61 7.55
N ALA A 234 -16.77 10.49 7.46
CA ALA A 234 -18.23 10.50 7.31
C ALA A 234 -18.94 11.16 8.51
N ALA A 235 -18.38 11.01 9.72
CA ALA A 235 -18.84 11.72 10.91
C ALA A 235 -18.40 13.20 10.93
N GLY A 236 -17.56 13.64 9.98
CA GLY A 236 -16.98 14.99 9.92
C GLY A 236 -16.01 15.30 11.06
N ILE A 237 -15.37 14.29 11.64
CA ILE A 237 -14.36 14.42 12.71
C ILE A 237 -12.96 14.60 12.10
N VAL A 238 -12.71 13.97 10.96
CA VAL A 238 -11.45 14.08 10.21
C VAL A 238 -11.75 14.63 8.84
N THR A 239 -10.86 15.48 8.33
CA THR A 239 -10.89 15.92 6.93
C THR A 239 -9.48 15.92 6.36
N THR A 240 -9.38 15.95 5.03
CA THR A 240 -8.09 16.11 4.36
C THR A 240 -7.59 17.54 4.61
N ALA A 241 -6.32 17.68 4.95
CA ALA A 241 -5.66 18.98 4.91
C ALA A 241 -5.80 19.51 3.48
N ALA A 242 -6.36 20.71 3.30
CA ALA A 242 -6.29 21.37 2.01
C ALA A 242 -4.79 21.45 1.64
N PRO A 243 -4.40 21.18 0.37
CA PRO A 243 -3.07 21.54 -0.08
C PRO A 243 -2.89 22.99 0.32
N GLN A 244 -1.90 23.26 1.17
CA GLN A 244 -1.54 24.64 1.46
C GLN A 244 -1.15 25.22 0.10
N SER A 245 -2.10 25.91 -0.55
CA SER A 245 -1.76 26.75 -1.67
C SER A 245 -0.64 27.60 -1.12
N LEU A 246 0.52 27.56 -1.80
CA LEU A 246 1.63 28.44 -1.55
C LEU A 246 1.03 29.84 -1.53
N ARG A 247 0.66 30.33 -0.34
CA ARG A 247 0.43 31.74 -0.14
C ARG A 247 1.79 32.31 -0.42
N ALA A 248 1.97 32.82 -1.64
CA ALA A 248 3.06 33.72 -1.95
C ALA A 248 3.15 34.68 -0.75
N PRO A 249 4.34 34.87 -0.16
CA PRO A 249 4.49 35.82 0.92
C PRO A 249 3.86 37.13 0.44
N GLN A 250 2.78 37.58 1.09
CA GLN A 250 2.33 38.94 0.88
C GLN A 250 3.41 39.81 1.48
N VAL A 251 4.34 40.23 0.63
CA VAL A 251 5.38 41.20 0.96
C VAL A 251 4.65 42.51 1.27
N PRO A 252 4.63 42.98 2.52
CA PRO A 252 4.19 44.34 2.78
C PRO A 252 5.31 45.27 2.29
N GLY A 253 4.99 46.11 1.30
CA GLY A 253 5.63 47.38 0.98
C GLY A 253 7.16 47.47 1.12
N ALA A 254 7.84 47.44 -0.01
CA ALA A 254 9.23 47.88 -0.12
C ALA A 254 9.39 49.35 0.31
N THR A 255 10.26 49.61 1.29
CA THR A 255 11.08 50.84 1.36
C THR A 255 12.40 50.57 2.10
N GLY A 256 13.52 50.81 1.41
CA GLY A 256 14.81 51.17 2.01
C GLY A 256 15.90 50.08 2.10
N PRO A 257 17.10 50.28 1.53
CA PRO A 257 18.24 49.38 1.68
C PRO A 257 19.17 49.82 2.83
N ALA A 258 19.60 48.90 3.68
CA ALA A 258 20.77 49.10 4.54
C ALA A 258 21.40 47.76 4.98
N ALA A 259 22.68 47.62 4.61
CA ALA A 259 23.81 46.94 5.21
C ALA A 259 23.66 45.65 6.07
N ALA A 260 24.55 44.73 5.71
CA ALA A 260 25.03 43.53 6.39
C ALA A 260 25.17 43.60 7.92
N ASP A 261 24.83 42.48 8.58
CA ASP A 261 25.72 41.87 9.58
C ASP A 261 25.47 40.35 9.69
N ALA A 262 26.52 39.59 9.97
CA ALA A 262 26.58 38.13 9.92
C ALA A 262 26.69 37.51 11.33
N ALA A 263 25.99 36.39 11.59
CA ALA A 263 26.32 35.27 12.51
C ALA A 263 25.08 34.35 12.75
N PRO A 264 25.20 33.15 13.36
CA PRO A 264 25.97 31.98 12.96
C PRO A 264 25.06 30.73 12.74
N GLU A 265 25.63 29.73 12.06
CA GLU A 265 25.01 28.45 11.67
C GLU A 265 24.74 27.52 12.88
N PRO A 266 23.60 26.79 12.92
CA PRO A 266 23.32 25.79 13.96
C PRO A 266 24.07 24.46 13.71
N PRO A 267 24.42 23.70 14.77
CA PRO A 267 25.23 22.48 14.64
C PRO A 267 24.47 21.30 14.03
N PRO A 268 25.18 20.33 13.41
CA PRO A 268 24.55 19.19 12.73
C PRO A 268 23.90 18.21 13.72
N PRO A 269 22.79 17.55 13.33
CA PRO A 269 22.17 16.51 14.15
C PRO A 269 23.06 15.27 14.26
N HIS A 270 23.13 14.74 15.47
CA HIS A 270 23.86 13.52 15.81
C HIS A 270 23.36 12.31 15.01
N HIS A 271 24.28 11.63 14.33
CA HIS A 271 24.03 10.36 13.65
C HIS A 271 23.94 9.21 14.66
N ASP A 272 22.82 8.50 14.61
CA ASP A 272 22.59 7.22 15.29
C ASP A 272 23.42 6.12 14.58
N PRO A 273 24.23 5.29 15.28
CA PRO A 273 25.15 4.34 14.64
C PRO A 273 24.46 3.22 13.84
N VAL A 274 23.14 3.07 13.94
CA VAL A 274 22.36 2.07 13.21
C VAL A 274 21.97 2.55 11.80
N SER A 275 21.80 3.85 11.57
CA SER A 275 21.55 4.40 10.22
C SER A 275 22.80 4.43 9.34
N ALA A 276 24.00 4.47 9.93
CA ALA A 276 25.25 4.40 9.18
C ALA A 276 25.49 3.02 8.55
N LEU A 277 25.00 1.95 9.18
CA LEU A 277 25.12 0.58 8.67
C LEU A 277 24.15 0.26 7.51
N LEU A 278 22.99 0.94 7.47
CA LEU A 278 21.99 0.75 6.41
C LEU A 278 22.23 1.65 5.18
N THR A 279 23.10 2.66 5.30
CA THR A 279 23.49 3.53 4.18
C THR A 279 24.80 3.08 3.52
N GLN A 280 25.49 2.09 4.10
CA GLN A 280 26.65 1.42 3.50
C GLN A 280 26.26 0.09 2.87
N THR A 281 25.41 0.13 1.85
CA THR A 281 25.41 -0.89 0.80
C THR A 281 24.86 -0.29 -0.49
N SER A 282 25.76 0.32 -1.26
CA SER A 282 25.88 0.17 -2.73
C SER A 282 26.55 1.40 -3.36
N ALA A 283 27.83 1.61 -3.05
CA ALA A 283 28.75 2.08 -4.08
C ALA A 283 29.27 0.83 -4.79
N ASP A 284 28.45 0.27 -5.68
CA ASP A 284 28.73 -0.99 -6.36
C ASP A 284 29.88 -0.78 -7.38
N PRO A 285 31.05 -1.42 -7.21
CA PRO A 285 32.16 -1.29 -8.15
C PRO A 285 31.76 -1.71 -9.58
N ASP A 286 30.72 -2.54 -9.71
CA ASP A 286 30.19 -3.00 -10.98
C ASP A 286 29.46 -1.89 -11.75
N ILE A 287 28.80 -0.94 -11.07
CA ILE A 287 28.15 0.21 -11.73
C ILE A 287 29.20 1.18 -12.30
N ALA A 288 30.32 1.36 -11.60
CA ALA A 288 31.42 2.19 -12.08
C ALA A 288 32.18 1.53 -13.26
N LEU A 289 32.22 0.20 -13.31
CA LEU A 289 32.76 -0.56 -14.45
C LEU A 289 31.83 -0.45 -15.67
N LEU A 290 30.51 -0.61 -15.47
CA LEU A 290 29.52 -0.54 -16.54
C LEU A 290 29.41 0.86 -17.15
N ARG A 291 29.53 1.92 -16.35
CA ARG A 291 29.60 3.30 -16.87
C ARG A 291 30.84 3.52 -17.72
N ARG A 292 32.02 3.07 -17.26
CA ARG A 292 33.26 3.17 -18.04
C ARG A 292 33.22 2.36 -19.34
N LEU A 293 32.58 1.19 -19.34
CA LEU A 293 32.44 0.37 -20.54
C LEU A 293 31.52 1.03 -21.57
N ARG A 294 30.41 1.64 -21.13
CA ARG A 294 29.51 2.41 -22.00
C ARG A 294 30.24 3.59 -22.62
N ASP A 295 30.92 4.39 -21.80
CA ASP A 295 31.59 5.60 -22.27
C ASP A 295 32.73 5.28 -23.27
N ALA A 296 33.38 4.11 -23.14
CA ALA A 296 34.38 3.63 -24.09
C ALA A 296 33.79 3.11 -25.42
N LEU A 297 32.56 2.62 -25.41
CA LEU A 297 31.86 2.16 -26.62
C LEU A 297 31.23 3.33 -27.40
N GLU A 298 30.86 4.42 -26.72
CA GLU A 298 30.34 5.64 -27.35
C GLU A 298 31.44 6.51 -28.00
N ALA A 299 32.71 6.22 -27.71
CA ALA A 299 33.87 6.93 -28.25
C ALA A 299 34.53 6.26 -29.48
N LEU A 300 33.93 5.18 -29.99
CA LEU A 300 34.31 4.46 -31.22
C LEU A 300 33.35 4.82 -32.37
#